data_AF-A0A1F9U7H7-F1
#
_entry.id   AF-A0A1F9U7H7-F1
#
_cell.length_a   1.000
_cell.length_b   1.000
_cell.length_c   1.000
_cell.angle_alpha   90.00
_cell.angle_beta   90.00
_cell.angle_gamma   90.00
#
_symmetry.space_group_name_H-M   'P 1'
#
loop_
_entity.id
_entity.type
_entity.pdbx_description
1 polymer ?
#
loop_
_entity_poly.entity_id
_entity_poly.type
_entity_poly.pdbx_seq_one_letter_code
_entity_poly.pdbx_strand_id
1 'polypeptide(L)'
;MKPKNLGRLTDHIRSKRPLTTFEVSRITGVVHGTVSKWIDEGKLTAYRTPGRHRRVRLVDMMVFLKLYNIPMSGEIKKAFAEGLDGDE
;
A
#
# COMPACT_ATOMS: atom_id res chain seq x y z
N MET A 1 -1.78 19.38 3.62
CA MET A 1 -3.18 19.07 3.25
C MET A 1 -3.42 17.59 3.53
N LYS A 2 -4.31 17.21 4.47
CA LYS A 2 -4.60 15.79 4.72
C LYS A 2 -5.26 15.20 3.46
N PRO A 3 -4.86 14.02 2.95
CA PRO A 3 -5.48 13.44 1.78
C PRO A 3 -6.96 13.17 2.04
N LYS A 4 -7.85 13.69 1.19
CA LYS A 4 -9.28 13.38 1.23
C LYS A 4 -9.45 11.85 1.20
N ASN A 5 -10.18 11.28 2.16
CA ASN A 5 -10.46 9.84 2.33
C ASN A 5 -9.37 8.99 3.02
N LEU A 6 -8.68 9.52 4.04
CA LEU A 6 -7.73 8.72 4.84
C LEU A 6 -8.41 7.58 5.62
N GLY A 7 -9.62 7.79 6.13
CA GLY A 7 -10.38 6.76 6.86
C GLY A 7 -10.57 5.49 6.04
N ARG A 8 -11.09 5.62 4.80
CA ARG A 8 -11.27 4.47 3.88
C ARG A 8 -9.97 3.71 3.62
N LEU A 9 -8.84 4.41 3.49
CA LEU A 9 -7.53 3.76 3.30
C LEU A 9 -7.14 2.95 4.55
N THR A 10 -7.27 3.54 5.74
CA THR A 10 -6.95 2.82 6.98
C THR A 10 -7.85 1.61 7.22
N ASP A 11 -9.14 1.70 6.86
CA ASP A 11 -10.06 0.57 6.99
C ASP A 11 -9.73 -0.55 6.00
N HIS A 12 -9.25 -0.20 4.81
CA HIS A 12 -8.80 -1.16 3.81
C HIS A 12 -7.56 -1.94 4.30
N ILE A 13 -6.61 -1.23 4.94
CA ILE A 13 -5.43 -1.83 5.55
C ILE A 13 -5.83 -2.74 6.73
N ARG A 14 -6.69 -2.27 7.64
CA ARG A 14 -7.18 -3.08 8.78
C ARG A 14 -7.91 -4.35 8.35
N SER A 15 -8.67 -4.27 7.26
CA SER A 15 -9.40 -5.43 6.71
C SER A 15 -8.52 -6.35 5.84
N LYS A 16 -7.19 -6.23 5.91
CA LYS A 16 -6.20 -7.05 5.21
C LYS A 16 -6.38 -7.08 3.67
N ARG A 17 -7.06 -6.09 3.10
CA ARG A 17 -7.37 -6.11 1.66
C ARG A 17 -6.17 -5.61 0.83
N PRO A 18 -5.93 -6.19 -0.36
CA PRO A 18 -4.87 -5.75 -1.26
C PRO A 18 -5.06 -4.31 -1.74
N LEU A 19 -3.98 -3.54 -1.67
CA LEU A 19 -3.95 -2.12 -2.04
C LEU A 19 -3.98 -1.93 -3.55
N THR A 20 -4.70 -0.89 -3.98
CA THR A 20 -4.65 -0.37 -5.34
C THR A 20 -3.42 0.52 -5.55
N THR A 21 -3.05 0.79 -6.81
CA THR A 21 -1.95 1.73 -7.13
C THR A 21 -2.20 3.14 -6.59
N PHE A 22 -3.46 3.58 -6.52
CA PHE A 22 -3.84 4.86 -5.93
C PHE A 22 -3.67 4.89 -4.41
N GLU A 23 -3.92 3.79 -3.73
CA GLU A 23 -3.72 3.70 -2.28
C GLU A 23 -2.24 3.65 -1.94
N VAL A 24 -1.45 2.89 -2.70
CA VAL A 24 0.01 2.90 -2.59
C VAL A 24 0.56 4.31 -2.81
N SER A 25 0.06 5.02 -3.82
CA SER A 25 0.50 6.40 -4.11
C SER A 25 0.16 7.36 -2.96
N ARG A 26 -0.98 7.14 -2.28
CA ARG A 26 -1.36 7.90 -1.08
C ARG A 26 -0.47 7.61 0.14
N ILE A 27 -0.06 6.35 0.32
CA ILE A 27 0.85 5.95 1.40
C ILE A 27 2.25 6.55 1.19
N THR A 28 2.74 6.51 -0.05
CA THR A 28 4.13 6.87 -0.41
C THR A 28 4.30 8.33 -0.82
N GLY A 29 3.21 9.07 -1.04
CA GLY A 29 3.23 10.47 -1.44
C GLY A 29 3.63 10.73 -2.90
N VAL A 30 3.86 9.69 -3.70
CA VAL A 30 4.18 9.83 -5.14
C VAL A 30 2.93 9.76 -6.01
N VAL A 31 3.08 10.04 -7.31
CA VAL A 31 2.01 9.85 -8.30
C VAL A 31 1.83 8.38 -8.68
N HIS A 32 0.62 7.96 -9.05
CA HIS A 32 0.28 6.56 -9.39
C HIS A 32 1.08 6.01 -10.59
N GLY A 33 1.56 6.88 -11.49
CA GLY A 33 2.47 6.50 -12.58
C GLY A 33 3.81 5.97 -12.05
N THR A 34 4.37 6.59 -11.02
CA THR A 34 5.59 6.13 -10.34
C THR A 34 5.38 4.77 -9.70
N VAL A 35 4.24 4.56 -9.04
CA VAL A 35 3.87 3.26 -8.47
C VAL A 35 3.80 2.18 -9.56
N SER A 36 3.19 2.50 -10.71
CA SER A 36 3.10 1.57 -11.83
C SER A 36 4.50 1.21 -12.37
N LYS A 37 5.39 2.19 -12.48
CA LYS A 37 6.79 1.98 -12.87
C LYS A 37 7.53 1.05 -11.90
N TRP A 38 7.37 1.25 -10.58
CA TRP A 38 7.98 0.32 -9.60
C TRP A 38 7.48 -1.11 -9.74
N ILE A 39 6.19 -1.29 -10.04
CA ILE A 39 5.62 -2.62 -10.27
C ILE A 39 6.16 -3.24 -11.57
N ASP A 40 6.18 -2.46 -12.65
CA ASP A 40 6.63 -2.94 -13.95
C ASP A 40 8.14 -3.23 -13.98
N GLU A 41 8.93 -2.53 -13.16
CA GLU A 41 10.36 -2.79 -12.92
C GLU A 41 10.62 -3.90 -11.88
N GLY A 42 9.58 -4.50 -11.28
CA GLY A 42 9.71 -5.55 -10.26
C GLY A 42 10.20 -5.06 -8.90
N LYS A 43 10.31 -3.75 -8.67
CA LYS A 43 10.70 -3.15 -7.39
C LYS A 43 9.62 -3.28 -6.33
N LEU A 44 8.36 -3.17 -6.74
CA LEU A 44 7.19 -3.36 -5.88
C LEU A 44 6.39 -4.58 -6.36
N THR A 45 6.37 -5.64 -5.56
CA THR A 45 5.62 -6.86 -5.87
C THR A 45 4.12 -6.58 -5.92
N ALA A 46 3.48 -7.00 -7.00
CA ALA A 46 2.04 -6.91 -7.20
C ALA A 46 1.53 -8.06 -8.05
N TYR A 47 0.27 -8.45 -7.85
CA TYR A 47 -0.44 -9.33 -8.77
C TYR A 47 -1.41 -8.52 -9.64
N ARG A 48 -1.88 -9.13 -10.73
CA ARG A 48 -2.90 -8.55 -11.60
C ARG A 48 -4.19 -9.36 -11.51
N THR A 49 -5.33 -8.68 -11.46
CA THR A 49 -6.64 -9.33 -11.63
C THR A 49 -6.86 -9.70 -13.10
N PRO A 50 -7.86 -10.56 -13.44
CA PRO A 50 -8.22 -10.84 -14.83
C PRO A 50 -8.47 -9.58 -15.67
N GLY A 51 -9.03 -8.51 -15.07
CA GLY A 51 -9.21 -7.19 -15.69
C GLY A 51 -7.94 -6.31 -15.78
N ARG A 52 -6.76 -6.88 -15.53
CA ARG A 52 -5.43 -6.22 -15.56
C ARG A 52 -5.17 -5.17 -14.47
N HIS A 53 -6.04 -5.02 -13.48
CA HIS A 53 -5.79 -4.11 -12.37
C HIS A 53 -4.70 -4.66 -11.45
N ARG A 54 -3.72 -3.80 -11.11
CA ARG A 54 -2.64 -4.14 -10.18
C ARG A 54 -3.13 -4.11 -8.73
N ARG A 55 -2.67 -5.06 -7.93
CA ARG A 55 -2.95 -5.18 -6.49
C ARG A 55 -1.69 -5.55 -5.73
N VAL A 56 -1.43 -4.83 -4.65
CA VAL A 56 -0.26 -5.01 -3.77
C VAL A 56 -0.75 -5.57 -2.45
N ARG A 57 -0.27 -6.74 -2.02
CA ARG A 57 -0.64 -7.25 -0.69
C ARG A 57 0.02 -6.39 0.38
N LEU A 58 -0.57 -6.34 1.57
CA LEU A 58 -0.02 -5.53 2.66
C LEU A 58 1.40 -5.95 3.05
N VAL A 59 1.69 -7.26 3.02
CA VAL A 59 3.03 -7.80 3.27
C VAL A 59 4.06 -7.30 2.25
N ASP A 60 3.71 -7.31 0.96
CA ASP A 60 4.61 -6.82 -0.11
C ASP A 60 4.84 -5.31 0.03
N MET A 61 3.81 -4.56 0.41
CA MET A 61 3.91 -3.13 0.67
C MET A 61 4.84 -2.84 1.85
N MET A 62 4.71 -3.58 2.95
CA MET A 62 5.56 -3.43 4.13
C MET A 62 7.04 -3.74 3.82
N VAL A 63 7.29 -4.82 3.07
CA VAL A 63 8.64 -5.16 2.61
C VAL A 63 9.22 -4.04 1.76
N PHE A 64 8.45 -3.53 0.79
CA PHE A 64 8.87 -2.44 -0.08
C PHE A 64 9.22 -1.16 0.69
N LEU A 65 8.35 -0.73 1.61
CA LEU A 65 8.57 0.48 2.41
C LEU A 65 9.82 0.37 3.28
N LYS A 66 10.05 -0.79 3.90
CA LYS A 66 11.25 -1.06 4.71
C LYS A 66 12.51 -1.10 3.86
N LEU A 67 12.47 -1.79 2.72
CA LEU A 67 13.61 -1.95 1.81
C LEU A 67 14.13 -0.61 1.28
N TYR A 68 13.22 0.30 0.90
CA TYR A 68 13.56 1.60 0.35
C TYR A 68 13.55 2.74 1.38
N ASN A 69 13.40 2.41 2.67
CA ASN A 69 13.36 3.37 3.77
C ASN A 69 12.36 4.53 3.56
N ILE A 70 11.18 4.20 3.02
CA ILE A 70 10.13 5.18 2.71
C ILE A 70 9.34 5.49 3.98
N PRO A 71 9.24 6.77 4.38
CA PRO A 71 8.52 7.14 5.59
C PRO A 71 7.01 6.94 5.44
N MET A 72 6.37 6.50 6.53
CA MET A 72 4.92 6.40 6.65
C MET A 72 4.40 7.37 7.71
N SER A 73 3.19 7.90 7.51
CA SER A 73 2.50 8.65 8.57
C SER A 73 2.13 7.73 9.74
N GLY A 74 2.02 8.30 10.95
CA GLY A 74 1.69 7.55 12.16
C GLY A 74 0.34 6.83 12.08
N GLU A 75 -0.68 7.45 11.49
CA GLU A 75 -2.00 6.83 11.30
C GLU A 75 -1.94 5.61 10.38
N ILE A 76 -1.15 5.67 9.30
CA ILE A 76 -0.95 4.54 8.39
C ILE A 76 -0.14 3.44 9.06
N LYS A 77 0.94 3.80 9.77
CA LYS A 77 1.76 2.84 10.52
C LYS A 77 0.93 2.08 11.55
N LYS A 78 0.03 2.77 12.27
CA LYS A 78 -0.90 2.15 13.21
C LYS A 78 -1.86 1.18 12.52
N ALA A 79 -2.46 1.59 11.39
CA ALA A 79 -3.36 0.72 10.64
C ALA A 79 -2.67 -0.56 10.13
N PHE A 80 -1.39 -0.47 9.71
CA PHE A 80 -0.60 -1.65 9.33
C PHE A 80 -0.33 -2.59 10.50
N ALA A 81 -0.03 -2.07 11.69
CA ALA A 81 0.13 -2.90 12.89
C ALA A 81 -1.19 -3.64 13.20
N GLU A 82 -2.29 -2.89 13.33
CA GLU A 82 -3.64 -3.44 13.59
C GLU A 82 -4.07 -4.49 12.55
N GLY A 83 -3.67 -4.32 11.29
CA GLY A 83 -4.00 -5.23 10.20
C GLY A 83 -3.09 -6.45 10.08
N LEU A 84 -1.92 -6.49 10.72
CA LEU A 84 -0.95 -7.60 10.63
C LEU A 84 -0.90 -8.45 11.91
N ASP A 85 -1.39 -7.94 13.04
CA ASP A 85 -1.40 -8.64 14.35
C ASP A 85 -2.43 -9.80 14.46
N GLY A 86 -3.10 -10.17 13.36
CA GLY A 86 -4.18 -11.16 13.36
C GLY A 86 -3.81 -12.51 12.74
N ASP A 87 -2.54 -12.90 12.78
CA ASP A 87 -2.07 -14.23 12.38
C ASP A 87 -1.65 -14.99 13.66
N GLU A 88 -2.63 -15.26 14.52
CA GLU A 88 -2.63 -16.40 15.47
C GLU A 88 -3.52 -17.51 14.90
#